data_AF-A0A5Q4EK37-F1
#
_entry.id   AF-A0A5Q4EK37-F1
#
_cell.length_a   1.000
_cell.length_b   1.000
_cell.length_c   1.000
_cell.angle_alpha   90.00
_cell.angle_beta   90.00
_cell.angle_gamma   90.00
#
_symmetry.space_group_name_H-M   'P 1'
#
loop_
_entity.id
_entity.type
_entity.pdbx_description
1 polymer ?
#
loop_
_entity_poly.entity_id
_entity_poly.type
_entity_poly.pdbx_seq_one_letter_code
_entity_poly.pdbx_strand_id
1 'polypeptide(L)'
;MVQTHYNISLPEDLEKAYKEAKHRFDFPQIWAYENQREQKRQEMLETYRIRFTRDTILTLEVPNPRIVFNTNNLVPLDKLGTVYPTMSIMAEWGTLEVTEGGCLFDWQKAVVSARGIVQENNIVRGEGWVLEMNEGWKLVSQGVEFTLIKTE
;
A
#
# COMPACT_ATOMS: atom_id res chain seq x y z
N MET A 1 -35.11 10.25 -12.75
CA MET A 1 -33.91 10.05 -13.60
C MET A 1 -33.05 8.90 -13.12
N VAL A 2 -32.64 8.82 -11.84
CA VAL A 2 -31.77 7.73 -11.33
C VAL A 2 -32.45 6.35 -11.36
N GLN A 3 -33.69 6.24 -10.87
CA GLN A 3 -34.44 4.97 -10.86
C GLN A 3 -34.64 4.37 -12.26
N THR A 4 -35.02 5.22 -13.22
CA THR A 4 -35.25 4.84 -14.62
C THR A 4 -33.95 4.39 -15.32
N HIS A 5 -32.81 5.00 -14.98
CA HIS A 5 -31.52 4.70 -15.63
C HIS A 5 -30.88 3.40 -15.10
N TYR A 6 -31.03 3.11 -13.81
CA TYR A 6 -30.51 1.90 -13.18
C TYR A 6 -31.53 0.75 -13.09
N ASN A 7 -32.74 0.94 -13.63
CA ASN A 7 -33.84 -0.01 -13.55
C ASN A 7 -34.13 -0.49 -12.11
N ILE A 8 -34.07 0.45 -11.16
CA ILE A 8 -34.35 0.19 -9.73
C ILE A 8 -35.68 0.84 -9.34
N SER A 9 -36.52 0.09 -8.63
CA SER A 9 -37.73 0.60 -7.99
C SER A 9 -37.46 0.78 -6.50
N LEU A 10 -37.61 2.00 -5.99
CA LEU A 10 -37.51 2.24 -4.55
C LEU A 10 -38.89 2.06 -3.90
N PRO A 11 -38.96 1.40 -2.72
CA PRO A 11 -40.18 1.33 -1.94
C PRO A 11 -40.70 2.72 -1.58
N GLU A 12 -42.03 2.89 -1.57
CA GLU A 12 -42.66 4.15 -1.13
C GLU A 12 -42.37 4.45 0.36
N ASP A 13 -42.32 3.40 1.19
CA ASP A 13 -41.94 3.50 2.60
C ASP A 13 -40.55 2.85 2.81
N LEU A 14 -39.52 3.70 2.76
CA LEU A 14 -38.13 3.29 2.94
C LEU A 14 -37.84 2.79 4.35
N GLU A 15 -38.54 3.29 5.37
CA GLU A 15 -38.29 2.91 6.77
C GLU A 15 -38.81 1.49 7.02
N LYS A 16 -40.01 1.19 6.54
CA LYS A 16 -40.57 -0.16 6.59
C LYS A 16 -39.72 -1.14 5.79
N ALA A 17 -39.33 -0.78 4.56
CA ALA A 17 -38.47 -1.62 3.73
C ALA A 17 -37.11 -1.91 4.38
N TYR A 18 -36.51 -0.91 5.04
CA TYR A 18 -35.27 -1.09 5.81
C TYR A 18 -35.46 -2.07 6.98
N LYS A 19 -36.53 -1.93 7.78
CA LYS A 19 -36.83 -2.85 8.90
C LYS A 19 -37.03 -4.28 8.44
N GLU A 20 -37.76 -4.48 7.33
CA GLU A 20 -37.97 -5.80 6.73
C GLU A 20 -36.67 -6.41 6.20
N ALA A 21 -35.84 -5.62 5.50
CA ALA A 21 -34.53 -6.06 5.03
C ALA A 21 -33.61 -6.43 6.20
N LYS A 22 -33.63 -5.63 7.27
CA LYS A 22 -32.85 -5.87 8.49
C LYS A 22 -33.14 -7.24 9.12
N HIS A 23 -34.42 -7.61 9.15
CA HIS A 23 -34.88 -8.91 9.64
C HIS A 23 -34.54 -10.04 8.65
N ARG A 24 -34.68 -9.79 7.34
CA ARG A 24 -34.46 -10.80 6.30
C ARG A 24 -33.00 -11.21 6.13
N PHE A 25 -32.07 -10.28 6.35
CA PHE A 25 -30.65 -10.45 6.02
C PHE A 25 -29.73 -10.48 7.26
N ASP A 26 -30.17 -11.01 8.40
CA ASP A 26 -29.35 -11.16 9.63
C ASP A 26 -28.47 -9.95 9.95
N PHE A 27 -29.07 -8.76 9.86
CA PHE A 27 -28.33 -7.50 9.96
C PHE A 27 -27.39 -7.40 11.17
N PRO A 28 -27.74 -7.87 12.39
CA PRO A 28 -26.82 -7.79 13.53
C PRO A 28 -25.48 -8.50 13.27
N GLN A 29 -25.49 -9.62 12.55
CA GLN A 29 -24.27 -10.38 12.21
C GLN A 29 -23.45 -9.65 11.15
N ILE A 30 -24.10 -9.18 10.08
CA ILE A 30 -23.44 -8.40 9.03
C ILE A 30 -22.82 -7.13 9.64
N TRP A 31 -23.56 -6.42 10.48
CA TRP A 31 -23.09 -5.21 11.14
C TRP A 31 -21.87 -5.46 12.03
N ALA A 32 -21.89 -6.52 12.84
CA ALA A 32 -20.77 -6.90 13.68
C ALA A 32 -19.53 -7.25 12.85
N TYR A 33 -19.70 -8.03 11.78
CA TYR A 33 -18.62 -8.40 10.86
C TYR A 33 -18.02 -7.19 10.15
N GLU A 34 -18.86 -6.32 9.59
CA GLU A 34 -18.41 -5.10 8.87
C GLU A 34 -17.68 -4.14 9.80
N ASN A 35 -18.15 -3.96 11.04
CA ASN A 35 -17.46 -3.13 12.02
C ASN A 35 -16.10 -3.72 12.40
N GLN A 36 -16.00 -5.02 12.63
CA GLN A 36 -14.72 -5.67 12.95
C GLN A 36 -13.74 -5.56 11.76
N ARG A 37 -14.25 -5.74 10.54
CA ARG A 37 -13.45 -5.58 9.31
C ARG A 37 -12.92 -4.14 9.18
N GLU A 38 -13.78 -3.15 9.42
CA GLU A 38 -13.40 -1.75 9.37
C GLU A 38 -12.38 -1.38 10.45
N GLN A 39 -12.54 -1.86 11.69
CA GLN A 39 -11.57 -1.65 12.76
C GLN A 39 -10.17 -2.18 12.39
N LYS A 40 -10.09 -3.43 11.91
CA LYS A 40 -8.83 -4.01 11.43
C LYS A 40 -8.21 -3.22 10.28
N ARG A 41 -9.05 -2.74 9.36
CA ARG A 41 -8.60 -1.91 8.23
C ARG A 41 -7.97 -0.61 8.73
N GLN A 42 -8.57 0.06 9.71
CA GLN A 42 -8.05 1.30 10.29
C GLN A 42 -6.71 1.06 11.01
N GLU A 43 -6.60 0.02 11.82
CA GLU A 43 -5.34 -0.37 12.49
C GLU A 43 -4.21 -0.64 11.48
N MET A 44 -4.53 -1.36 10.40
CA MET A 44 -3.58 -1.65 9.31
C MET A 44 -3.14 -0.36 8.60
N LEU A 45 -4.07 0.55 8.29
CA LEU A 45 -3.73 1.82 7.64
C LEU A 45 -2.81 2.68 8.51
N GLU A 46 -3.08 2.79 9.81
CA GLU A 46 -2.22 3.54 10.72
C GLU A 46 -0.83 2.91 10.85
N THR A 47 -0.76 1.57 10.87
CA THR A 47 0.52 0.84 10.84
C THR A 47 1.32 1.20 9.59
N TYR A 48 0.69 1.21 8.41
CA TYR A 48 1.36 1.62 7.18
C TYR A 48 1.78 3.08 7.17
N ARG A 49 0.95 4.00 7.68
CA ARG A 49 1.34 5.42 7.79
C ARG A 49 2.61 5.57 8.60
N ILE A 50 2.68 4.94 9.78
CA ILE A 50 3.87 5.02 10.63
C ILE A 50 5.09 4.47 9.88
N ARG A 51 4.97 3.26 9.31
CA ARG A 51 6.04 2.56 8.60
C ARG A 51 6.64 3.36 7.44
N PHE A 52 5.83 4.10 6.69
CA PHE A 52 6.28 4.80 5.47
C PHE A 52 6.44 6.32 5.62
N THR A 53 6.09 6.92 6.77
CA THR A 53 6.19 8.38 6.95
C THR A 53 6.87 8.84 8.23
N ARG A 54 6.92 8.01 9.28
CA ARG A 54 7.48 8.39 10.58
C ARG A 54 8.74 7.60 10.93
N ASP A 55 8.83 6.36 10.46
CA ASP A 55 10.00 5.51 10.66
C ASP A 55 11.15 5.89 9.73
N THR A 56 12.31 5.26 9.94
CA THR A 56 13.43 5.36 9.01
C THR A 56 13.07 4.69 7.69
N ILE A 57 13.14 5.41 6.57
CA ILE A 57 12.64 4.95 5.25
C ILE A 57 13.72 4.99 4.18
N LEU A 58 13.53 4.20 3.12
CA LEU A 58 14.28 4.29 1.88
C LEU A 58 13.31 4.75 0.78
N THR A 59 13.63 5.88 0.16
CA THR A 59 12.90 6.44 -0.98
C THR A 59 13.68 6.23 -2.27
N LEU A 60 12.99 5.70 -3.28
CA LEU A 60 13.53 5.39 -4.60
C LEU A 60 12.71 6.11 -5.67
N GLU A 61 13.37 6.88 -6.54
CA GLU A 61 12.73 7.48 -7.71
C GLU A 61 12.55 6.43 -8.82
N VAL A 62 11.40 6.43 -9.48
CA VAL A 62 10.97 5.44 -10.47
C VAL A 62 10.28 6.13 -11.67
N PRO A 63 11.00 6.94 -12.48
CA PRO A 63 10.40 7.73 -13.55
C PRO A 63 9.80 6.89 -14.70
N ASN A 64 10.27 5.65 -14.89
CA ASN A 64 9.79 4.72 -15.91
C ASN A 64 9.52 3.34 -15.29
N PRO A 65 8.40 3.17 -14.57
CA PRO A 65 8.19 2.01 -13.72
C PRO A 65 8.00 0.72 -14.54
N ARG A 66 8.91 -0.23 -14.35
CA ARG A 66 8.71 -1.63 -14.71
C ARG A 66 8.44 -2.39 -13.44
N ILE A 67 7.18 -2.76 -13.23
CA ILE A 67 6.72 -3.34 -11.97
C ILE A 67 5.93 -4.63 -12.17
N VAL A 68 6.01 -5.52 -11.19
CA VAL A 68 5.18 -6.72 -11.07
C VAL A 68 4.60 -6.72 -9.67
N PHE A 69 3.29 -6.96 -9.52
CA PHE A 69 2.62 -6.93 -8.22
C PHE A 69 1.32 -7.74 -8.25
N ASN A 70 0.73 -7.97 -7.08
CA ASN A 70 -0.58 -8.59 -6.94
C ASN A 70 -1.68 -7.53 -6.97
N THR A 71 -2.64 -7.64 -7.91
CA THR A 71 -3.74 -6.68 -8.05
C THR A 71 -4.82 -6.82 -6.99
N ASN A 72 -4.85 -7.92 -6.24
CA ASN A 72 -5.99 -8.28 -5.38
C ASN A 72 -5.85 -7.83 -3.92
N ASN A 73 -4.68 -7.29 -3.52
CA ASN A 73 -4.37 -6.97 -2.13
C ASN A 73 -3.81 -5.55 -1.94
N LEU A 74 -4.06 -4.66 -2.91
CA LEU A 74 -3.63 -3.27 -2.85
C LEU A 74 -4.34 -2.50 -1.73
N VAL A 75 -3.60 -1.63 -1.03
CA VAL A 75 -4.12 -0.83 0.07
C VAL A 75 -3.88 0.66 -0.22
N PRO A 76 -4.90 1.39 -0.70
CA PRO A 76 -4.78 2.84 -0.88
C PRO A 76 -4.53 3.56 0.46
N LEU A 77 -3.57 4.47 0.48
CA LEU A 77 -3.17 5.26 1.65
C LEU A 77 -3.43 6.76 1.40
N ASP A 78 -4.68 7.08 1.08
CA ASP A 78 -5.16 8.42 0.70
C ASP A 78 -4.30 9.07 -0.40
N LYS A 79 -3.76 10.27 -0.12
CA LYS A 79 -2.93 11.05 -1.03
C LYS A 79 -1.46 10.63 -1.03
N LEU A 80 -1.05 9.72 -0.15
CA LEU A 80 0.33 9.26 -0.08
C LEU A 80 0.68 8.27 -1.19
N GLY A 81 -0.32 7.60 -1.76
CA GLY A 81 -0.15 6.57 -2.79
C GLY A 81 -0.87 5.28 -2.42
N THR A 82 -0.37 4.17 -2.94
CA THR A 82 -0.91 2.84 -2.67
C THR A 82 0.18 1.98 -2.04
N VAL A 83 -0.16 1.25 -0.98
CA VAL A 83 0.72 0.21 -0.44
C VAL A 83 0.49 -1.07 -1.24
N TYR A 84 1.59 -1.58 -1.78
CA TYR A 84 1.69 -2.85 -2.48
C TYR A 84 2.34 -3.84 -1.50
N PRO A 85 1.58 -4.79 -0.91
CA PRO A 85 2.12 -5.70 0.08
C PRO A 85 3.28 -6.56 -0.46
N THR A 86 3.19 -6.92 -1.74
CA THR A 86 4.25 -7.58 -2.49
C THR A 86 4.40 -6.91 -3.85
N MET A 87 5.64 -6.64 -4.26
CA MET A 87 5.94 -6.12 -5.59
C MET A 87 7.42 -6.27 -5.94
N SER A 88 7.71 -6.24 -7.23
CA SER A 88 9.06 -6.08 -7.76
C SER A 88 9.10 -4.82 -8.62
N ILE A 89 10.13 -3.98 -8.44
CA ILE A 89 10.37 -2.77 -9.23
C ILE A 89 11.74 -2.88 -9.88
N MET A 90 11.81 -2.69 -11.20
CA MET A 90 13.05 -2.62 -11.96
C MET A 90 13.23 -1.19 -12.50
N ALA A 91 14.37 -0.59 -12.19
CA ALA A 91 14.73 0.76 -12.61
C ALA A 91 16.23 0.86 -12.90
N GLU A 92 16.72 2.05 -13.29
CA GLU A 92 18.15 2.26 -13.58
C GLU A 92 19.05 1.96 -12.38
N TRP A 93 18.56 2.21 -11.16
CA TRP A 93 19.29 1.95 -9.92
C TRP A 93 19.38 0.48 -9.56
N GLY A 94 18.60 -0.40 -10.19
CA GLY A 94 18.58 -1.83 -9.91
C GLY A 94 17.17 -2.40 -9.75
N THR A 95 17.06 -3.43 -8.91
CA THR A 95 15.81 -4.16 -8.67
C THR A 95 15.47 -4.18 -7.19
N LEU A 96 14.27 -3.72 -6.85
CA LEU A 96 13.68 -3.88 -5.52
C LEU A 96 12.68 -5.02 -5.57
N GLU A 97 12.86 -6.02 -4.71
CA GLU A 97 11.91 -7.11 -4.50
C GLU A 97 11.33 -7.02 -3.08
N VAL A 98 10.00 -6.95 -2.99
CA VAL A 98 9.24 -6.82 -1.75
C VAL A 98 8.36 -8.05 -1.62
N THR A 99 8.62 -8.85 -0.59
CA THR A 99 7.89 -10.08 -0.28
C THR A 99 6.99 -9.93 0.93
N GLU A 100 7.34 -9.02 1.84
CA GLU A 100 6.60 -8.73 3.08
C GLU A 100 6.76 -7.26 3.47
N GLY A 101 5.99 -6.78 4.47
CA GLY A 101 6.10 -5.42 5.00
C GLY A 101 5.55 -4.31 4.09
N GLY A 102 5.47 -4.56 2.78
CA GLY A 102 4.88 -3.71 1.76
C GLY A 102 5.78 -2.57 1.29
N CYS A 103 5.40 -1.98 0.16
CA CYS A 103 6.00 -0.78 -0.41
C CYS A 103 4.92 0.24 -0.72
N LEU A 104 5.09 1.47 -0.24
CA LEU A 104 4.26 2.60 -0.62
C LEU A 104 4.76 3.15 -1.97
N PHE A 105 3.88 3.15 -2.97
CA PHE A 105 4.23 3.57 -4.32
C PHE A 105 3.16 4.49 -4.91
N ASP A 106 3.58 5.59 -5.52
CA ASP A 106 2.71 6.62 -6.13
C ASP A 106 2.89 6.75 -7.65
N TRP A 107 3.52 5.74 -8.28
CA TRP A 107 3.94 5.73 -9.70
C TRP A 107 5.17 6.56 -10.06
N GLN A 108 5.73 7.32 -9.12
CA GLN A 108 6.98 8.07 -9.29
C GLN A 108 8.01 7.72 -8.22
N LYS A 109 7.57 7.43 -7.00
CA LYS A 109 8.43 7.15 -5.85
C LYS A 109 7.98 5.88 -5.16
N ALA A 110 8.93 5.01 -4.86
CA ALA A 110 8.76 3.82 -4.06
C ALA A 110 9.39 4.04 -2.69
N VAL A 111 8.64 3.74 -1.62
CA VAL A 111 9.08 3.89 -0.24
C VAL A 111 8.97 2.55 0.48
N VAL A 112 10.06 2.13 1.11
CA VAL A 112 10.11 0.94 1.97
C VAL A 112 10.71 1.30 3.34
N SER A 113 10.42 0.50 4.36
CA SER A 113 11.06 0.67 5.68
C SER A 113 12.56 0.42 5.57
N ALA A 114 13.37 1.37 6.01
CA ALA A 114 14.82 1.24 6.11
C ALA A 114 15.31 0.99 7.55
N ARG A 115 14.40 0.60 8.45
CA ARG A 115 14.76 0.26 9.82
C ARG A 115 15.65 -0.99 9.85
N GLY A 116 16.86 -0.83 10.38
CA GLY A 116 17.78 -1.96 10.57
C GLY A 116 18.30 -2.58 9.29
N ILE A 117 18.34 -1.81 8.19
CA ILE A 117 18.87 -2.31 6.92
C ILE A 117 20.32 -2.77 7.06
N VAL A 118 20.67 -3.78 6.27
CA VAL A 118 22.03 -4.31 6.16
C VAL A 118 22.45 -4.21 4.70
N GLN A 119 23.61 -3.63 4.46
CA GLN A 119 24.20 -3.55 3.12
C GLN A 119 25.43 -4.48 3.02
N GLU A 120 25.42 -5.31 1.97
CA GLU A 120 26.51 -6.20 1.58
C GLU A 120 26.81 -5.98 0.10
N ASN A 121 27.93 -5.34 -0.22
CA ASN A 121 28.28 -4.93 -1.58
C ASN A 121 27.18 -4.07 -2.23
N ASN A 122 26.60 -4.56 -3.32
CA ASN A 122 25.52 -3.93 -4.06
C ASN A 122 24.12 -4.39 -3.59
N ILE A 123 24.01 -5.25 -2.57
CA ILE A 123 22.73 -5.73 -2.05
C ILE A 123 22.42 -5.04 -0.73
N VAL A 124 21.22 -4.43 -0.63
CA VAL A 124 20.67 -3.87 0.59
C VAL A 124 19.45 -4.68 0.99
N ARG A 125 19.41 -5.14 2.24
CA ARG A 125 18.28 -5.92 2.78
C ARG A 125 17.60 -5.14 3.89
N GLY A 126 16.28 -5.10 3.85
CA GLY A 126 15.44 -4.61 4.93
C GLY A 126 14.40 -5.65 5.33
N GLU A 127 13.51 -5.25 6.22
CA GLU A 127 12.42 -6.12 6.69
C GLU A 127 11.42 -6.39 5.56
N GLY A 128 11.46 -7.60 4.99
CA GLY A 128 10.54 -8.05 3.94
C GLY A 128 10.88 -7.58 2.52
N TRP A 129 12.07 -7.01 2.31
CA TRP A 129 12.50 -6.58 0.97
C TRP A 129 14.02 -6.68 0.77
N VAL A 130 14.41 -6.81 -0.50
CA VAL A 130 15.79 -6.82 -0.96
C VAL A 130 15.93 -5.87 -2.15
N LEU A 131 16.97 -5.04 -2.10
CA LEU A 131 17.37 -4.15 -3.19
C LEU A 131 18.71 -4.64 -3.71
N GLU A 132 18.75 -5.08 -4.97
CA GLU A 132 19.98 -5.31 -5.71
C GLU A 132 20.28 -4.09 -6.56
N MET A 133 21.35 -3.36 -6.22
CA MET A 133 21.76 -2.14 -6.92
C MET A 133 22.62 -2.46 -8.13
N ASN A 134 22.41 -1.72 -9.21
CA ASN A 134 23.30 -1.71 -10.37
C ASN A 134 24.60 -0.98 -10.05
N GLU A 135 25.65 -1.25 -10.84
CA GLU A 135 26.89 -0.48 -10.79
C GLU A 135 26.63 1.02 -11.04
N GLY A 136 27.43 1.87 -10.40
CA GLY A 136 27.27 3.32 -10.52
C GLY A 136 26.17 3.91 -9.64
N TRP A 137 25.62 3.16 -8.68
CA TRP A 137 24.67 3.65 -7.69
C TRP A 137 25.17 3.40 -6.27
N LYS A 138 24.85 4.33 -5.36
CA LYS A 138 25.17 4.22 -3.93
C LYS A 138 23.99 4.61 -3.06
N LEU A 139 23.84 3.86 -1.98
CA LEU A 139 22.95 4.20 -0.88
C LEU A 139 23.57 5.32 -0.04
N VAL A 140 22.79 6.37 0.21
CA VAL A 140 23.17 7.48 1.08
C VAL A 140 22.12 7.71 2.15
N SER A 141 22.58 8.04 3.35
CA SER A 141 21.71 8.40 4.49
C SER A 141 21.64 9.91 4.64
N GLN A 142 20.43 10.43 4.80
CA GLN A 142 20.10 11.82 5.09
C GLN A 142 19.28 11.87 6.39
N GLY A 143 19.90 11.44 7.50
CA GLY A 143 19.23 11.35 8.80
C GLY A 143 18.34 10.12 8.90
N VAL A 144 17.02 10.32 8.85
CA VAL A 144 16.03 9.23 8.91
C VAL A 144 15.60 8.71 7.54
N GLU A 145 16.08 9.32 6.46
CA GLU A 145 15.77 8.91 5.09
C GLU A 145 17.03 8.38 4.41
N PHE A 146 16.87 7.28 3.68
CA PHE A 146 17.86 6.75 2.76
C PHE A 146 17.39 7.00 1.33
N THR A 147 18.33 7.29 0.45
CA THR A 147 18.09 7.44 -1.00
C THR A 147 19.22 6.81 -1.80
N LEU A 148 18.99 6.60 -3.09
CA LEU A 148 20.03 6.21 -4.02
C LEU A 148 20.50 7.41 -4.84
N ILE A 149 21.82 7.55 -4.94
CA ILE A 149 22.45 8.53 -5.83
C ILE A 149 23.28 7.80 -6.88
N LYS A 150 23.28 8.34 -8.09
CA LYS A 150 24.17 7.89 -9.15
C LYS A 150 25.57 8.42 -8.86
N THR A 151 26.56 7.54 -8.84
CA THR A 151 27.96 7.93 -8.79
C THR A 151 28.47 8.16 -10.20
N GLU A 152 29.04 9.34 -10.41
CA GLU A 152 29.81 9.68 -11.62
C GLU A 152 31.04 8.76 -11.81
#